data_AF-A0A352DTZ1-F1
#
_entry.id   AF-A0A352DTZ1-F1
#
_cell.length_a   1.000
_cell.length_b   1.000
_cell.length_c   1.000
_cell.angle_alpha   90.00
_cell.angle_beta   90.00
_cell.angle_gamma   90.00
#
_symmetry.space_group_name_H-M   'P 1'
#
loop_
_entity.id
_entity.type
_entity.pdbx_description
1 polymer ?
#
loop_
_entity_poly.entity_id
_entity_poly.type
_entity_poly.pdbx_seq_one_letter_code
_entity_poly.pdbx_strand_id
1 'polypeptide(L)' 'AADVRRRFADVDLTASRPDVHGFLLSRHGLYTWGRDLAEARRHVEIFEFLFEAVARERM' A
#
# COMPACT_ATOMS: atom_id res chain seq x y z
N ALA A 1 5.53 -15.92 -11.56
CA ALA A 1 4.80 -15.20 -12.62
C ALA A 1 3.35 -15.68 -12.78
N ALA A 2 3.09 -16.99 -12.96
CA ALA A 2 1.73 -17.51 -13.15
C ALA A 2 0.78 -17.25 -11.96
N ASP A 3 1.27 -17.40 -10.70
CA ASP A 3 0.44 -17.18 -9.51
C ASP A 3 0.04 -15.70 -9.32
N VAL A 4 0.93 -14.77 -9.66
CA VAL A 4 0.63 -13.32 -9.61
C VAL A 4 -0.49 -13.00 -10.59
N ARG A 5 -0.37 -13.44 -11.85
CA ARG A 5 -1.43 -13.22 -12.85
C ARG A 5 -2.77 -13.79 -12.41
N ARG A 6 -2.78 -14.99 -11.81
CA ARG A 6 -4.01 -15.60 -11.28
C ARG A 6 -4.65 -14.76 -10.16
N ARG A 7 -3.87 -14.24 -9.22
CA ARG A 7 -4.38 -13.41 -8.10
C ARG A 7 -4.98 -12.08 -8.55
N PHE A 8 -4.56 -11.56 -9.69
CA PHE A 8 -5.02 -10.29 -10.23
C PHE A 8 -5.99 -10.44 -11.42
N ALA A 9 -6.32 -11.67 -11.83
CA ALA A 9 -7.15 -11.94 -13.01
C ALA A 9 -8.58 -11.41 -12.87
N ASP A 10 -9.14 -11.47 -11.65
CA ASP A 10 -10.51 -11.05 -11.35
C ASP A 10 -10.56 -9.66 -10.67
N VAL A 11 -9.44 -8.92 -10.69
CA VAL A 11 -9.42 -7.57 -10.16
C VAL A 11 -10.15 -6.65 -11.13
N ASP A 12 -11.34 -6.22 -10.70
CA ASP A 12 -11.99 -5.09 -11.32
C ASP A 12 -11.14 -3.83 -11.06
N LEU A 13 -10.52 -3.31 -12.13
CA LEU A 13 -9.76 -2.07 -12.14
C LEU A 13 -10.67 -0.83 -12.25
N THR A 14 -11.95 -1.04 -12.59
CA THR A 14 -12.98 0.01 -12.74
C THR A 14 -13.83 0.18 -11.47
N ALA A 15 -13.82 -0.80 -10.57
CA ALA A 15 -14.45 -0.69 -9.27
C ALA A 15 -13.87 0.48 -8.47
N SER A 16 -14.75 1.37 -8.00
CA SER A 16 -14.41 2.42 -7.05
C SER A 16 -13.94 1.78 -5.75
N ARG A 17 -12.63 1.72 -5.56
CA ARG A 17 -12.05 1.32 -4.28
C ARG A 17 -12.14 2.50 -3.30
N PRO A 18 -12.24 2.25 -1.98
CA PRO A 18 -12.04 3.31 -1.00
C PRO A 18 -10.71 4.02 -1.30
N ASP A 19 -10.63 5.32 -1.01
CA ASP A 19 -9.43 6.13 -1.21
C ASP A 19 -8.27 5.57 -0.38
N VAL A 20 -7.57 4.59 -0.97
CA VAL A 20 -6.37 4.00 -0.41
C VAL A 20 -5.19 4.86 -0.80
N HIS A 21 -4.26 5.02 0.15
CA HIS A 21 -3.09 5.89 -0.02
C HIS A 21 -1.79 5.11 -0.28
N GLY A 22 -1.90 3.78 -0.34
CA GLY A 22 -0.76 2.90 -0.57
C GLY A 22 -1.12 1.41 -0.59
N PHE A 23 -0.18 0.58 -1.02
CA PHE A 23 -0.20 -0.87 -0.82
C PHE A 23 1.17 -1.39 -0.39
N LEU A 24 1.16 -2.43 0.45
CA LEU A 24 2.37 -3.12 0.90
C LEU A 24 2.54 -4.40 0.09
N LEU A 25 3.63 -4.50 -0.67
CA LEU A 25 3.97 -5.72 -1.38
C LEU A 25 4.87 -6.59 -0.50
N SER A 26 4.38 -7.79 -0.16
CA SER A 26 5.09 -8.74 0.70
C SER A 26 6.52 -8.96 0.23
N ARG A 27 7.47 -8.76 1.15
CA ARG A 27 8.93 -8.88 0.93
C ARG A 27 9.52 -7.91 -0.11
N HIS A 28 8.81 -6.86 -0.48
CA HIS A 28 9.34 -5.84 -1.38
C HIS A 28 9.35 -4.45 -0.73
N GLY A 29 8.17 -3.95 -0.34
CA GLY A 29 8.09 -2.62 0.24
C GLY A 29 6.72 -1.99 0.09
N LEU A 30 6.64 -0.76 0.57
CA LEU A 30 5.46 0.09 0.53
C LEU A 30 5.49 0.96 -0.73
N TYR A 31 4.34 1.05 -1.40
CA TYR A 31 4.10 2.01 -2.46
C TYR A 31 2.97 2.93 -2.04
N THR A 32 3.16 4.24 -2.20
CA THR A 32 2.14 5.25 -1.94
C THR A 32 2.01 6.20 -3.13
N TRP A 33 0.91 6.95 -3.16
CA TRP A 33 0.64 7.94 -4.19
C TRP A 33 -0.16 9.10 -3.59
N GLY A 34 -0.17 10.23 -4.29
CA GLY A 34 -0.93 11.42 -3.94
C GLY A 34 -1.15 12.27 -5.18
N ARG A 35 -1.89 13.38 -5.03
CA ARG A 35 -2.07 14.38 -6.08
C ARG A 35 -0.73 15.00 -6.52
N ASP A 36 0.24 15.02 -5.61
CA ASP A 36 1.61 15.48 -5.85
C ASP A 36 2.62 14.67 -5.02
N LEU A 37 3.90 14.97 -5.24
CA LEU A 37 5.01 14.31 -4.54
C LEU A 37 4.98 14.56 -3.02
N ALA A 38 4.52 15.74 -2.58
CA ALA A 38 4.48 16.08 -1.17
C ALA A 38 3.40 15.27 -0.43
N GLU A 39 2.25 15.06 -1.06
CA GLU A 39 1.21 14.17 -0.54
C GLU A 39 1.63 12.71 -0.55
N ALA A 40 2.24 12.23 -1.64
CA ALA A 40 2.77 10.86 -1.70
C ALA A 40 3.79 10.60 -0.57
N ARG A 41 4.69 11.57 -0.33
CA ARG A 41 5.66 11.52 0.77
C ARG A 41 4.98 11.49 2.14
N ARG A 42 4.00 12.36 2.37
CA ARG A 42 3.23 12.36 3.63
C ARG A 42 2.60 10.99 3.90
N HIS A 43 2.07 10.33 2.88
CA HIS A 43 1.52 8.99 3.02
C HIS A 43 2.59 7.96 3.43
N VAL A 44 3.80 8.02 2.85
CA VAL A 44 4.92 7.15 3.28
C VAL A 44 5.21 7.36 4.77
N GLU A 45 5.41 8.60 5.19
CA GLU A 45 5.78 8.95 6.57
C GLU A 45 4.71 8.46 7.57
N ILE A 46 3.42 8.61 7.24
CA ILE A 46 2.30 8.12 8.07
C ILE A 46 2.32 6.59 8.16
N PHE A 47 2.46 5.88 7.04
CA PHE A 47 2.48 4.42 7.04
C PHE A 47 3.68 3.87 7.81
N GLU A 48 4.87 4.45 7.65
CA GLU A 48 6.06 4.06 8.41
C GLU A 48 5.84 4.19 9.92
N PHE A 49 5.28 5.32 10.36
CA PHE A 49 4.92 5.51 11.76
C PHE A 49 3.93 4.46 12.27
N LEU A 50 2.86 4.20 11.51
CA LEU A 50 1.85 3.21 11.90
C LEU A 50 2.42 1.79 11.95
N PHE A 51 3.27 1.42 10.98
CA PHE A 51 3.94 0.12 10.97
C PHE A 51 4.86 -0.04 12.17
N GLU A 52 5.63 1.00 12.50
CA GLU A 52 6.50 0.99 13.67
C GLU A 52 5.69 0.85 14.96
N ALA A 53 4.61 1.63 15.12
CA ALA A 53 3.76 1.58 16.30
C ALA A 53 3.17 0.18 16.52
N VAL A 54 2.61 -0.42 15.45
CA VAL A 54 2.05 -1.78 15.51
C VAL A 54 3.14 -2.83 15.74
N ALA A 55 4.32 -2.68 15.14
CA ALA A 55 5.42 -3.60 15.37
C ALA A 55 5.90 -3.57 16.82
N ARG A 56 5.95 -2.39 17.44
CA ARG A 56 6.30 -2.21 18.86
C ARG A 56 5.24 -2.79 19.80
N GLU A 57 3.95 -2.66 19.46
CA GLU A 57 2.85 -3.24 20.26
C GLU A 57 2.87 -4.78 20.24
N ARG A 58 3.30 -5.37 19.13
CA ARG A 58 3.28 -6.83 18.89
C ARG A 58 4.58 -7.55 19.25
N MET A 59 5.59 -6.83 19.75
CA MET A 59 6.86 -7.37 20.26
C MET A 59 6.74 -7.66 21.75
#